data_AF-A0A2C9LKX6-F1
#
_entry.id   AF-A0A2C9LKX6-F1
#
_cell.length_a   1.000
_cell.length_b   1.000
_cell.length_c   1.000
_cell.angle_alpha   90.00
_cell.angle_beta   90.00
_cell.angle_gamma   90.00
#
_symmetry.space_group_name_H-M   'P 1'
#
loop_
_entity.id
_entity.type
_entity.pdbx_description
1 polymer ?
#
loop_
_entity_poly.entity_id
_entity_poly.type
_entity_poly.pdbx_seq_one_letter_code
_entity_poly.pdbx_strand_id
1 'polypeptide(L)'
;LFKFISPENCNYACELGHKLDFSLVGVGGKDIHDGNQTLTLALVWQLMRAYTISVLSGLSAGTNNKNAEKLILEWANNRLDKTAKFTSFGDPNLADSIILIKLIEKIKPSVVDWKVVLQDAPTYEVCLT
;
A
#
# COMPACT_ATOMS: atom_id res chain seq x y z
N LEU A 1 -16.38 2.16 22.46
CA LEU A 1 -15.49 1.04 22.07
C LEU A 1 -14.13 1.13 22.78
N PHE A 2 -13.35 2.21 22.60
CA PHE A 2 -12.02 2.37 23.23
C PHE A 2 -12.03 2.52 24.76
N LYS A 3 -13.12 3.02 25.35
CA LYS A 3 -13.28 3.20 26.82
C LYS A 3 -13.31 1.90 27.65
N PHE A 4 -13.27 0.74 27.00
CA PHE A 4 -13.28 -0.59 27.65
C PHE A 4 -12.02 -1.42 27.36
N ILE A 5 -11.08 -0.89 26.56
CA ILE A 5 -9.81 -1.58 26.28
C ILE A 5 -8.85 -1.17 27.39
N SER A 6 -8.33 -2.13 28.14
CA SER A 6 -7.34 -1.83 29.18
C SER A 6 -6.11 -1.15 28.54
N PRO A 7 -5.56 -0.09 29.15
CA PRO A 7 -4.34 0.55 28.66
C PRO A 7 -3.16 -0.45 28.57
N GLU A 8 -3.19 -1.51 29.37
CA GLU A 8 -2.28 -2.65 29.32
C GLU A 8 -2.32 -3.39 27.98
N ASN A 9 -3.51 -3.57 27.38
CA ASN A 9 -3.65 -4.21 26.06
C ASN A 9 -3.00 -3.35 24.97
N CYS A 10 -3.16 -2.03 25.04
CA CYS A 10 -2.56 -1.11 24.09
C CYS A 10 -1.03 -1.05 24.23
N ASN A 11 -0.51 -1.10 25.47
CA ASN A 11 0.93 -1.21 25.71
C ASN A 11 1.49 -2.51 25.13
N TYR A 12 0.81 -3.63 25.38
CA TYR A 12 1.21 -4.92 24.85
C TYR A 12 1.18 -4.96 23.30
N ALA A 13 0.18 -4.33 22.68
CA ALA A 13 0.12 -4.19 21.23
C ALA A 13 1.33 -3.41 20.66
N CYS A 14 1.75 -2.32 21.32
CA CYS A 14 2.96 -1.58 20.94
C CYS A 14 4.23 -2.45 21.10
N GLU A 15 4.36 -3.20 22.20
CA GLU A 15 5.48 -4.12 22.41
C GLU A 15 5.56 -5.19 21.32
N LEU A 16 4.42 -5.75 20.91
CA LEU A 16 4.35 -6.69 19.78
C LEU A 16 4.78 -6.03 18.46
N GLY A 17 4.35 -4.79 18.21
CA GLY A 17 4.79 -4.03 17.05
C GLY A 17 6.31 -3.87 17.01
N HIS A 18 6.93 -3.51 18.14
CA HIS A 18 8.39 -3.42 18.23
C HIS A 18 9.10 -4.76 17.93
N LYS A 19 8.53 -5.90 18.35
CA LYS A 19 9.05 -7.24 18.01
C LYS A 19 8.95 -7.58 16.53
N LEU A 20 8.03 -6.93 15.81
CA LEU A 20 7.84 -7.06 14.35
C LEU A 20 8.65 -6.02 13.56
N ASP A 21 9.63 -5.35 14.18
CA ASP A 21 10.43 -4.27 13.60
C ASP A 21 9.59 -3.06 13.12
N PHE A 22 8.42 -2.82 13.72
CA PHE A 22 7.61 -1.64 13.42
C PHE A 22 8.28 -0.38 13.98
N SER A 23 8.31 0.68 13.16
CA SER A 23 8.81 1.99 13.58
C SER A 23 7.71 2.74 14.32
N LEU A 24 7.59 2.45 15.61
CA LEU A 24 6.61 3.04 16.53
C LEU A 24 7.23 4.17 17.38
N VAL A 25 8.14 4.95 16.78
CA VAL A 25 8.81 6.06 17.48
C VAL A 25 7.77 7.11 17.87
N GLY A 26 7.57 7.30 19.17
CA GLY A 26 6.59 8.26 19.71
C GLY A 26 5.15 7.73 19.75
N VAL A 27 4.91 6.42 19.56
CA VAL A 27 3.60 5.79 19.73
C VAL A 27 3.56 4.99 21.03
N GLY A 28 2.88 5.49 22.05
CA GLY A 28 2.63 4.75 23.29
C GLY A 28 1.27 4.05 23.29
N GLY A 29 1.10 3.05 24.16
CA GLY A 29 -0.21 2.41 24.34
C GLY A 29 -1.27 3.39 24.87
N LYS A 30 -0.86 4.44 25.58
CA LYS A 30 -1.73 5.55 25.98
C LYS A 30 -2.28 6.33 24.79
N ASP A 31 -1.49 6.57 23.75
CA ASP A 31 -1.96 7.28 22.55
C ASP A 31 -3.04 6.51 21.80
N ILE A 32 -2.93 5.18 21.77
CA ILE A 32 -3.93 4.29 21.17
C ILE A 32 -5.18 4.23 22.05
N HIS A 33 -5.01 4.09 23.36
CA HIS A 33 -6.11 4.08 24.33
C HIS A 33 -6.91 5.39 24.29
N ASP A 34 -6.23 6.52 24.23
CA ASP A 34 -6.83 7.86 24.18
C ASP A 34 -7.41 8.19 22.80
N GLY A 35 -7.23 7.30 21.81
CA GLY A 35 -7.83 7.42 20.48
C GLY A 35 -7.13 8.43 19.57
N ASN A 36 -5.82 8.63 19.73
CA ASN A 36 -5.04 9.48 18.83
C ASN A 36 -5.08 8.90 17.40
N GLN A 37 -5.83 9.57 16.52
CA GLN A 37 -6.10 9.08 15.17
C GLN A 37 -4.82 8.93 14.34
N THR A 38 -3.88 9.87 14.44
CA THR A 38 -2.63 9.85 13.67
C THR A 38 -1.75 8.67 14.07
N LEU A 39 -1.57 8.45 15.37
CA LEU A 39 -0.70 7.38 15.88
C LEU A 39 -1.35 6.00 15.71
N THR A 40 -2.68 5.92 15.84
CA THR A 40 -3.44 4.70 15.55
C THR A 40 -3.33 4.34 14.06
N LEU A 41 -3.48 5.32 13.16
CA LEU A 41 -3.35 5.11 11.71
C LEU A 41 -1.93 4.70 11.33
N ALA A 42 -0.91 5.28 11.97
CA ALA A 42 0.49 4.88 11.76
C ALA A 42 0.71 3.39 12.09
N LEU A 43 0.17 2.90 13.22
CA LEU A 43 0.24 1.49 13.59
C LEU A 43 -0.50 0.59 12.57
N VAL A 44 -1.72 0.96 12.19
CA VAL A 44 -2.53 0.18 11.24
C VAL A 44 -1.86 0.12 9.85
N TRP A 45 -1.28 1.23 9.38
CA TRP A 45 -0.55 1.26 8.11
C TRP A 45 0.66 0.32 8.12
N GLN A 46 1.45 0.33 9.20
CA GLN A 46 2.59 -0.59 9.33
C GLN A 46 2.14 -2.06 9.38
N LEU A 47 1.02 -2.35 10.08
CA LEU A 47 0.44 -3.69 10.11
C LEU A 47 -0.04 -4.17 8.74
N MET A 48 -0.79 -3.34 8.01
CA MET A 48 -1.24 -3.65 6.64
C MET A 48 -0.05 -3.91 5.72
N ARG A 49 0.98 -3.06 5.79
CA ARG A 49 2.21 -3.20 5.00
C ARG A 49 2.92 -4.53 5.32
N ALA A 50 3.11 -4.84 6.60
CA ALA A 50 3.78 -6.06 7.03
C ALA A 50 3.03 -7.33 6.60
N TYR A 51 1.69 -7.32 6.71
CA TYR A 51 0.85 -8.42 6.23
C TYR A 51 1.00 -8.64 4.72
N THR A 52 0.91 -7.56 3.93
CA THR A 52 1.05 -7.63 2.47
C THR A 52 2.41 -8.21 2.07
N ILE A 53 3.49 -7.74 2.73
CA ILE A 53 4.84 -8.26 2.49
C ILE A 53 4.94 -9.74 2.90
N SER A 54 4.34 -10.14 4.02
CA SER A 54 4.33 -11.53 4.47
C SER A 54 3.64 -12.47 3.47
N VAL A 55 2.49 -12.07 2.93
CA VAL A 55 1.78 -12.81 1.88
C VAL A 55 2.65 -12.95 0.63
N LEU A 56 3.29 -11.86 0.18
CA LEU A 56 4.17 -11.87 -0.98
C LEU A 56 5.44 -12.72 -0.75
N SER A 57 6.05 -12.63 0.44
CA SER A 57 7.21 -13.45 0.85
C SER A 57 6.87 -14.93 0.94
N GLY A 58 5.67 -15.28 1.38
CA GLY A 58 5.18 -16.66 1.41
C GLY A 58 5.06 -17.28 0.02
N LEU A 59 4.77 -16.45 -1.00
CA LEU A 59 4.76 -16.87 -2.40
C LEU A 59 6.17 -16.90 -3.01
N SER A 60 7.09 -16.05 -2.53
CA SER A 60 8.46 -15.93 -3.03
C SER A 60 9.49 -16.72 -2.18
N ALA A 61 9.36 -18.06 -2.14
CA ALA A 61 10.38 -19.02 -1.68
C ALA A 61 11.29 -18.60 -0.49
N GLY A 62 10.78 -17.88 0.51
CA GLY A 62 11.51 -17.54 1.74
C GLY A 62 12.53 -16.38 1.66
N THR A 63 12.44 -15.48 0.66
CA THR A 63 13.33 -14.30 0.64
C THR A 63 12.85 -13.25 1.66
N ASN A 64 13.72 -12.92 2.63
CA ASN A 64 13.49 -11.89 3.64
C ASN A 64 13.42 -10.50 2.98
N ASN A 65 12.19 -10.04 2.72
CA ASN A 65 11.92 -8.91 1.85
C ASN A 65 11.98 -7.54 2.57
N LYS A 66 13.13 -7.18 3.14
CA LYS A 66 13.39 -5.78 3.53
C LYS A 66 13.26 -4.81 2.33
N ASN A 67 13.32 -5.34 1.11
CA ASN A 67 13.21 -4.62 -0.16
C ASN A 67 11.92 -4.95 -0.94
N ALA A 68 10.85 -5.40 -0.26
CA ALA A 68 9.61 -5.85 -0.91
C ALA A 68 9.07 -4.85 -1.95
N GLU A 69 9.02 -3.57 -1.60
CA GLU A 69 8.56 -2.52 -2.52
C GLU A 69 9.38 -2.47 -3.81
N LYS A 70 10.71 -2.52 -3.69
CA LYS A 70 11.60 -2.51 -4.85
C LYS A 70 11.37 -3.73 -5.73
N LEU A 71 11.15 -4.90 -5.13
CA LEU A 71 10.85 -6.13 -5.86
C LEU A 71 9.50 -6.06 -6.58
N ILE A 72 8.47 -5.48 -5.94
CA ILE A 72 7.15 -5.28 -6.58
C ILE A 72 7.28 -4.30 -7.74
N LEU A 73 8.02 -3.20 -7.57
CA LEU A 73 8.29 -2.22 -8.64
C LEU A 73 9.05 -2.85 -9.80
N GLU A 74 10.08 -3.65 -9.51
CA GLU A 74 10.85 -4.36 -10.51
C GLU A 74 10.01 -5.40 -11.25
N TRP A 75 9.22 -6.19 -10.53
CA TRP A 75 8.28 -7.15 -11.11
C TRP A 75 7.27 -6.46 -12.04
N ALA A 76 6.65 -5.36 -11.59
CA ALA A 76 5.67 -4.62 -12.39
C ALA A 76 6.33 -4.03 -13.65
N ASN A 77 7.48 -3.37 -13.50
CA ASN A 77 8.23 -2.77 -14.61
C ASN A 77 8.81 -3.79 -15.60
N ASN A 78 9.04 -5.03 -15.18
CA ASN A 78 9.44 -6.13 -16.06
C ASN A 78 8.27 -6.68 -16.87
N ARG A 79 7.04 -6.54 -16.37
CA ARG A 79 5.81 -7.00 -17.06
C ARG A 79 5.25 -5.96 -18.03
N LEU A 80 5.57 -4.69 -17.78
CA LEU A 80 5.16 -3.53 -18.58
C LEU A 80 6.14 -3.25 -19.73
N ASP A 81 5.62 -2.64 -20.79
CA ASP A 81 6.45 -2.18 -21.91
C ASP A 81 7.27 -0.93 -21.51
N LYS A 82 8.33 -0.61 -22.27
CA LYS A 82 9.26 0.49 -21.94
C LYS A 82 8.59 1.86 -21.74
N THR A 83 7.41 2.07 -22.33
CA THR A 83 6.65 3.33 -22.29
C THR A 83 5.72 3.45 -21.08
N ALA A 84 5.53 2.39 -20.29
CA ALA A 84 4.60 2.36 -19.17
C ALA A 84 5.30 2.03 -17.83
N LYS A 85 6.57 2.42 -17.68
CA LYS A 85 7.34 2.19 -16.45
C LYS A 85 7.13 3.31 -15.45
N PHE A 86 7.20 2.97 -14.16
CA PHE A 86 7.08 3.92 -13.05
C PHE A 86 8.14 3.65 -11.99
N THR A 87 8.53 4.71 -11.28
CA THR A 87 9.70 4.68 -10.37
C THR A 87 9.33 4.43 -8.91
N SER A 88 8.09 4.74 -8.51
CA SER A 88 7.59 4.57 -7.15
C SER A 88 6.07 4.44 -7.14
N PHE A 89 5.48 3.99 -6.03
CA PHE A 89 4.02 3.92 -5.88
C PHE A 89 3.33 5.30 -5.78
N GLY A 90 4.10 6.38 -5.62
CA GLY A 90 3.61 7.76 -5.64
C GLY A 90 3.93 8.50 -6.94
N ASP A 91 4.33 7.79 -7.99
CA ASP A 91 4.69 8.40 -9.28
C ASP A 91 3.45 9.09 -9.91
N PRO A 92 3.53 10.37 -10.31
CA PRO A 92 2.41 11.08 -10.94
C PRO A 92 1.88 10.39 -12.20
N ASN A 93 2.71 9.62 -12.89
CA ASN A 93 2.28 8.86 -14.08
C ASN A 93 1.30 7.72 -13.73
N LEU A 94 1.13 7.37 -12.46
CA LEU A 94 0.13 6.41 -12.01
C LEU A 94 -1.25 7.07 -11.79
N ALA A 95 -1.34 8.41 -11.82
CA ALA A 95 -2.57 9.13 -11.48
C ALA A 95 -3.73 8.84 -12.46
N ASP A 96 -3.41 8.62 -13.74
CA ASP A 96 -4.40 8.27 -14.77
C ASP A 96 -4.87 6.81 -14.70
N SER A 97 -4.24 5.99 -13.85
CA SER A 97 -4.45 4.54 -13.74
C SER A 97 -4.25 3.73 -15.04
N ILE A 98 -3.82 4.36 -16.14
CA ILE A 98 -3.62 3.70 -17.45
C ILE A 98 -2.49 2.68 -17.36
N ILE A 99 -1.42 3.01 -16.63
CA ILE A 99 -0.31 2.08 -16.38
C ILE A 99 -0.80 0.83 -15.60
N LEU A 100 -1.68 1.01 -14.62
CA LEU A 100 -2.25 -0.10 -13.84
C LEU A 100 -3.14 -0.99 -14.71
N ILE A 101 -3.96 -0.39 -15.57
CA ILE A 101 -4.81 -1.12 -16.52
C ILE A 101 -3.95 -1.92 -17.52
N LYS A 102 -2.87 -1.32 -18.05
CA LYS A 102 -1.89 -2.01 -18.89
C LYS A 102 -1.24 -3.19 -18.16
N LEU A 103 -0.94 -3.04 -16.86
CA LEU A 103 -0.39 -4.13 -16.05
C LEU A 103 -1.38 -5.30 -15.91
N ILE A 104 -2.67 -4.99 -15.69
CA ILE A 104 -3.74 -6.01 -15.60
C ILE A 104 -3.87 -6.80 -16.90
N GLU A 105 -3.87 -6.11 -18.05
CA GLU A 105 -3.92 -6.75 -19.38
C GLU A 105 -2.72 -7.69 -19.61
N LYS A 106 -1.53 -7.35 -19.08
CA LYS A 106 -0.33 -8.22 -19.16
C LYS A 106 -0.38 -9.41 -18.20
N ILE A 107 -1.13 -9.31 -17.10
CA ILE A 107 -1.34 -10.43 -16.17
C ILE A 107 -2.33 -11.42 -16.77
N LYS A 108 -3.46 -10.92 -17.28
CA LYS A 108 -4.50 -11.73 -17.91
C LYS A 108 -4.97 -11.02 -19.19
N PRO A 109 -4.60 -11.52 -20.38
CA PRO A 109 -5.00 -10.90 -21.64
C PRO A 109 -6.53 -10.99 -21.82
N SER A 110 -7.10 -10.01 -22.54
CA SER A 110 -8.52 -9.95 -22.88
C SER A 110 -9.47 -9.67 -21.70
N VAL A 111 -8.97 -9.07 -20.62
CA VAL A 111 -9.80 -8.61 -19.48
C VAL A 111 -10.18 -7.15 -19.63
N VAL A 112 -9.36 -6.35 -20.34
CA VAL A 112 -9.59 -4.92 -20.48
C VAL A 112 -10.31 -4.62 -21.80
N ASP A 113 -11.49 -4.01 -21.69
CA ASP A 113 -12.13 -3.36 -22.82
C ASP A 113 -11.62 -1.92 -22.95
N TRP A 114 -10.68 -1.72 -23.88
CA TRP A 114 -10.09 -0.41 -24.15
C TRP A 114 -11.06 0.64 -24.68
N LYS A 115 -12.29 0.25 -25.09
CA LYS A 115 -13.33 1.21 -25.50
C LYS A 115 -13.92 1.97 -24.33
N VAL A 116 -13.85 1.40 -23.13
CA VAL A 116 -14.37 2.01 -21.89
C VAL A 116 -13.27 2.81 -21.18
N VAL A 117 -12.01 2.55 -21.53
CA VAL A 117 -10.86 3.24 -20.93
C VAL A 117 -10.70 4.62 -21.56
N LEU A 118 -10.88 5.67 -20.76
CA LEU A 118 -10.58 7.05 -21.14
C LEU A 118 -9.06 7.23 -21.21
N GLN A 119 -8.51 7.33 -22.42
CA GLN A 119 -7.07 7.48 -22.64
C GLN A 119 -6.61 8.95 -22.63
N ASP A 120 -7.56 9.90 -22.73
CA ASP A 120 -7.30 11.33 -22.70
C ASP A 120 -7.72 11.91 -21.35
N ALA A 121 -6.87 12.78 -20.78
CA ALA A 121 -7.22 13.53 -19.59
C ALA A 121 -8.42 14.44 -19.92
N PRO A 122 -9.54 14.37 -19.19
CA PRO A 122 -10.57 15.37 -19.32
C PRO A 122 -9.98 16.73 -18.94
N THR A 123 -9.98 17.68 -19.86
CA THR A 123 -9.87 19.10 -19.52
C THR A 123 -10.96 19.38 -18.50
N TYR A 124 -10.61 19.86 -17.32
CA TYR A 124 -11.48 20.03 -16.15
C TYR A 124 -12.54 21.13 -16.31
N GLU A 125 -13.13 21.31 -17.49
CA GLU A 125 -14.15 22.33 -17.74
C GLU A 125 -15.59 21.88 -17.45
N VAL A 126 -15.86 20.63 -17.06
CA VAL A 126 -17.25 20.11 -17.02
C VAL A 126 -17.84 19.93 -15.60
N CYS A 127 -17.18 20.36 -14.52
CA CYS A 127 -17.73 20.20 -13.15
C CYS A 127 -18.18 21.50 -12.44
N LEU A 128 -18.49 22.58 -13.16
CA LEU A 128 -19.03 23.83 -12.55
C LEU A 128 -20.26 24.43 -13.24
N THR A 129 -21.09 23.62 -13.92
CA THR A 129 -22.44 24.06 -14.35
C THR A 129 -23.52 23.14 -13.83
#